data_AF-A0A9D7N3W9-F1
#
_entry.id   AF-A0A9D7N3W9-F1
#
_cell.length_a   1.000
_cell.length_b   1.000
_cell.length_c   1.000
_cell.angle_alpha   90.00
_cell.angle_beta   90.00
_cell.angle_gamma   90.00
#
_symmetry.space_group_name_H-M   'P 1'
#
loop_
_entity.id
_entity.type
_entity.pdbx_description
1 polymer ?
#
loop_
_entity_poly.entity_id
_entity_poly.type
_entity_poly.pdbx_seq_one_letter_code
_entity_poly.pdbx_strand_id
1 'polypeptide(L)'
;MEEARTPCPVCSRVRPLRALEANASGLQELLQQAFPELGDARERLCASCIEQLASARSALPEDLRDERGKLLPILPLAVRLRATTELSGRGVTIAFLDSGFFPHPDLEKPRARIRHYEEVLRTSPGPHPARVDVSSWHGMMTTVVCAGSGHLSRGLYRGLASEAELVLLKVGTARRIRPQGIEAGLRWVRANHARFGIRIVNVSCGADQPIPWRRDPICLLVEELAREGVLVVCAAGNRGHETRHQVIAPASAPSALTVGGWNDGNRPGMGRARPYHSSYGPTIDGLAKPEIVAPAIWIAAPILPRTVSHELALFLEELDRLPDEKLAPTLRAARFPEPTLTAVESASPAVIRAAIASLQRERKLIGGHYQHVDGTSFAAPIASALCAWVLEARPSASPREVKELLCACAQPLEGLAPERQGFGVVQPRRLLRALGRLEEERPAPPTGVSAS
;
A
#
# COMPACT_ATOMS: atom_id res chain seq x y z
N MET A 1 -10.60 -44.03 -2.07
CA MET A 1 -9.21 -43.71 -2.43
C MET A 1 -8.93 -42.32 -1.90
N GLU A 2 -8.23 -42.20 -0.77
CA GLU A 2 -8.03 -40.93 -0.08
C GLU A 2 -6.95 -40.11 -0.82
N GLU A 3 -7.28 -38.92 -1.32
CA GLU A 3 -6.31 -38.07 -2.03
C GLU A 3 -5.15 -37.70 -1.10
N ALA A 4 -3.92 -38.05 -1.50
CA ALA A 4 -2.71 -37.75 -0.75
C ALA A 4 -2.63 -36.24 -0.41
N ARG A 5 -2.58 -35.92 0.88
CA ARG A 5 -2.52 -34.55 1.38
C ARG A 5 -1.06 -34.14 1.55
N THR A 6 -0.67 -33.09 0.85
CA THR A 6 0.70 -32.56 0.87
C THR A 6 0.66 -31.04 1.11
N PRO A 7 1.73 -30.45 1.66
CA PRO A 7 1.78 -28.99 1.85
C PRO A 7 1.68 -28.30 0.50
N CYS A 8 0.68 -27.42 0.35
CA CYS A 8 0.52 -26.59 -0.82
C CYS A 8 1.75 -25.69 -0.97
N PRO A 9 2.42 -25.67 -2.14
CA PRO A 9 3.69 -24.95 -2.29
C PRO A 9 3.52 -23.43 -2.23
N VAL A 10 2.31 -22.91 -2.39
CA VAL A 10 2.00 -21.48 -2.29
C VAL A 10 1.66 -21.06 -0.86
N CYS A 11 0.77 -21.77 -0.16
CA CYS A 11 0.28 -21.38 1.16
C CYS A 11 0.87 -22.18 2.32
N SER A 12 1.68 -23.20 2.03
CA SER A 12 2.32 -24.14 2.97
C SER A 12 1.35 -24.96 3.81
N ARG A 13 0.04 -24.92 3.51
CA ARG A 13 -0.97 -25.66 4.27
C ARG A 13 -1.19 -27.04 3.66
N VAL A 14 -1.29 -28.05 4.52
CA VAL A 14 -1.45 -29.45 4.13
C VAL A 14 -2.88 -29.69 3.66
N ARG A 15 -3.06 -29.87 2.36
CA ARG A 15 -4.37 -30.03 1.70
C ARG A 15 -4.26 -31.02 0.53
N PRO A 16 -5.39 -31.55 0.04
CA PRO A 16 -5.43 -32.18 -1.27
C PRO A 16 -5.01 -31.16 -2.35
N LEU A 17 -4.06 -31.54 -3.19
CA LEU A 17 -3.58 -30.71 -4.29
C LEU A 17 -4.22 -31.17 -5.61
N ARG A 18 -4.85 -30.22 -6.30
CA ARG A 18 -5.43 -30.40 -7.63
C ARG A 18 -4.44 -29.94 -8.68
N ALA A 19 -4.40 -30.65 -9.79
CA ALA A 19 -3.69 -30.18 -10.97
C ALA A 19 -4.34 -28.88 -11.46
N LEU A 20 -3.53 -27.92 -11.90
CA LEU A 20 -4.01 -26.76 -12.64
C LEU A 20 -4.52 -27.25 -14.01
N GLU A 21 -5.75 -26.88 -14.37
CA GLU A 21 -6.32 -27.24 -15.66
C GLU A 21 -5.49 -26.65 -16.82
N ALA A 22 -5.39 -27.37 -17.95
CA ALA A 22 -4.51 -27.01 -19.08
C ALA A 22 -4.83 -25.65 -19.74
N ASN A 23 -6.05 -25.15 -19.55
CA ASN A 23 -6.58 -23.85 -19.97
C ASN A 23 -6.31 -22.72 -18.96
N ALA A 24 -5.53 -22.97 -17.90
CA ALA A 24 -5.13 -21.98 -16.90
C ALA A 24 -3.72 -21.37 -17.16
N SER A 25 -3.36 -21.11 -18.42
CA SER A 25 -2.03 -20.60 -18.81
C SER A 25 -1.61 -19.31 -18.06
N GLY A 26 -2.51 -18.33 -17.93
CA GLY A 26 -2.24 -17.09 -17.17
C GLY A 26 -2.05 -17.30 -15.66
N LEU A 27 -2.62 -18.37 -15.10
CA LEU A 27 -2.44 -18.75 -13.69
C LEU A 27 -1.07 -19.39 -13.47
N GLN A 28 -0.64 -20.23 -14.41
CA GLN A 28 0.69 -20.84 -14.42
C GLN A 28 1.79 -19.78 -14.58
N GLU A 29 1.60 -18.77 -15.43
CA GLU A 29 2.55 -17.65 -15.57
C GLU A 29 2.64 -16.78 -14.32
N LEU A 30 1.50 -16.45 -13.69
CA LEU A 30 1.47 -15.73 -12.41
C LEU A 30 2.24 -16.53 -11.35
N LEU A 31 2.07 -17.85 -11.28
CA LEU A 31 2.78 -18.72 -10.36
C LEU A 31 4.28 -18.81 -10.64
N GLN A 32 4.68 -18.88 -11.91
CA GLN A 32 6.07 -18.87 -12.32
C GLN A 32 6.79 -17.60 -11.85
N GLN A 33 6.12 -16.44 -11.84
CA GLN A 33 6.72 -15.17 -11.44
C GLN A 33 6.64 -14.91 -9.94
N ALA A 34 5.50 -15.29 -9.35
CA ALA A 34 5.24 -15.19 -7.93
C ALA A 34 6.15 -16.11 -7.10
N PHE A 35 6.41 -17.30 -7.64
CA PHE A 35 7.08 -18.41 -6.97
C PHE A 35 7.98 -19.21 -7.94
N PRO A 36 8.97 -18.57 -8.60
CA PRO A 36 9.84 -19.21 -9.59
C PRO A 36 10.60 -20.42 -9.05
N GLU A 37 10.90 -20.41 -7.75
CA GLU A 37 11.58 -21.48 -7.03
C GLU A 37 10.79 -22.78 -6.91
N LEU A 38 9.47 -22.75 -7.15
CA LEU A 38 8.63 -23.94 -7.01
C LEU A 38 8.84 -24.96 -8.14
N GLY A 39 9.46 -24.57 -9.27
CA GLY A 39 9.62 -25.47 -10.41
C GLY A 39 8.29 -26.15 -10.78
N ASP A 40 8.32 -27.47 -10.96
CA ASP A 40 7.14 -28.27 -11.32
C ASP A 40 6.13 -28.42 -10.16
N ALA A 41 6.53 -28.10 -8.91
CA ALA A 41 5.60 -28.15 -7.77
C ALA A 41 4.43 -27.16 -7.94
N ARG A 42 4.57 -26.13 -8.78
CA ARG A 42 3.48 -25.17 -9.07
C ARG A 42 2.30 -25.77 -9.82
N GLU A 43 2.45 -26.93 -10.44
CA GLU A 43 1.39 -27.59 -11.24
C GLU A 43 0.26 -28.15 -10.36
N ARG A 44 0.50 -28.30 -9.06
CA ARG A 44 -0.45 -28.85 -8.10
C ARG A 44 -0.65 -27.92 -6.91
N LEU A 45 -1.84 -27.34 -6.79
CA LEU A 45 -2.19 -26.40 -5.73
C LEU A 45 -3.46 -26.83 -5.01
N CYS A 46 -3.67 -26.34 -3.79
CA CYS A 46 -4.96 -26.54 -3.14
C CYS A 46 -6.05 -25.71 -3.82
N ALA A 47 -7.30 -26.22 -3.84
CA ALA A 47 -8.44 -25.58 -4.49
C ALA A 47 -8.60 -24.10 -4.08
N SER A 48 -8.37 -23.79 -2.80
CA SER A 48 -8.42 -22.42 -2.29
C SER A 48 -7.37 -21.50 -2.91
N CYS A 49 -6.13 -21.96 -3.10
CA CYS A 49 -5.11 -21.16 -3.80
C CYS A 49 -5.44 -21.00 -5.28
N ILE A 50 -6.00 -22.03 -5.93
CA ILE A 50 -6.45 -21.95 -7.33
C ILE A 50 -7.55 -20.89 -7.45
N GLU A 51 -8.60 -20.96 -6.64
CA GLU A 51 -9.70 -20.00 -6.62
C GLU A 51 -9.24 -18.57 -6.29
N GLN A 52 -8.25 -18.42 -5.40
CA GLN A 52 -7.76 -17.08 -5.01
C GLN A 52 -6.82 -16.46 -6.01
N LEU A 53 -5.97 -17.25 -6.63
CA LEU A 53 -5.14 -16.78 -7.72
C LEU A 53 -5.99 -16.58 -8.97
N ALA A 54 -7.05 -17.37 -9.17
CA ALA A 54 -8.06 -17.16 -10.21
C ALA A 54 -8.96 -15.94 -9.92
N SER A 55 -9.25 -15.63 -8.66
CA SER A 55 -10.00 -14.44 -8.23
C SER A 55 -9.14 -13.19 -8.32
N ALA A 56 -7.88 -13.26 -7.87
CA ALA A 56 -6.86 -12.25 -8.13
C ALA A 56 -6.71 -12.05 -9.65
N ARG A 57 -6.61 -13.12 -10.44
CA ARG A 57 -6.63 -13.07 -11.92
C ARG A 57 -7.90 -12.44 -12.46
N SER A 58 -9.09 -12.75 -11.94
CA SER A 58 -10.35 -12.14 -12.40
C SER A 58 -10.46 -10.65 -12.07
N ALA A 59 -9.65 -10.18 -11.11
CA ALA A 59 -9.48 -8.78 -10.74
C ALA A 59 -8.25 -8.13 -11.40
N LEU A 60 -7.40 -8.90 -12.08
CA LEU A 60 -6.27 -8.46 -12.88
C LEU A 60 -6.73 -8.44 -14.35
N PRO A 61 -6.32 -7.46 -15.16
CA PRO A 61 -6.43 -7.62 -16.61
C PRO A 61 -5.75 -8.93 -17.05
N GLU A 62 -6.20 -9.54 -18.16
CA GLU A 62 -5.62 -10.78 -18.73
C GLU A 62 -4.11 -10.67 -19.03
N ASP A 63 -3.58 -9.47 -19.01
CA ASP A 63 -2.21 -9.18 -19.35
C ASP A 63 -1.50 -8.61 -18.09
N LEU A 64 -0.82 -9.48 -17.33
CA LEU A 64 0.32 -9.06 -16.47
C LEU A 64 1.51 -8.60 -17.30
N ARG A 65 1.29 -8.48 -18.60
CA ARG A 65 2.16 -7.99 -19.63
C ARG A 65 1.50 -6.74 -20.20
N ASP A 66 2.27 -5.74 -20.58
CA ASP A 66 1.72 -4.68 -21.43
C ASP A 66 1.24 -5.27 -22.78
N GLU A 67 0.68 -4.42 -23.65
CA GLU A 67 0.20 -4.77 -25.00
C GLU A 67 1.29 -5.39 -25.90
N ARG A 68 2.55 -5.50 -25.42
CA ARG A 68 3.71 -6.07 -26.10
C ARG A 68 4.24 -7.36 -25.45
N GLY A 69 3.55 -7.89 -24.44
CA GLY A 69 4.00 -9.12 -23.78
C GLY A 69 5.07 -8.91 -22.69
N LYS A 70 5.39 -7.67 -22.30
CA LYS A 70 6.41 -7.36 -21.28
C LYS A 70 5.78 -7.23 -19.91
N LEU A 71 6.30 -7.99 -18.92
CA LEU A 71 5.80 -7.97 -17.55
C LEU A 71 5.59 -6.55 -17.00
N LEU A 72 4.54 -6.39 -16.20
CA LEU A 72 4.36 -5.23 -15.33
C LEU A 72 5.59 -5.08 -14.41
N PRO A 73 6.21 -3.90 -14.35
CA PRO A 73 7.41 -3.69 -13.56
C PRO A 73 7.15 -3.81 -12.05
N ILE A 74 5.90 -3.63 -11.62
CA ILE A 74 5.48 -3.61 -10.21
C ILE A 74 4.20 -4.41 -10.04
N LEU A 75 4.24 -5.41 -9.16
CA LEU A 75 3.07 -6.21 -8.83
C LEU A 75 2.08 -5.42 -7.98
N PRO A 76 0.77 -5.55 -8.24
CA PRO A 76 -0.26 -4.96 -7.39
C PRO A 76 -0.14 -5.38 -5.93
N LEU A 77 -0.48 -4.46 -5.03
CA LEU A 77 -0.42 -4.69 -3.60
C LEU A 77 -1.29 -5.88 -3.17
N ALA A 78 -2.50 -5.99 -3.73
CA ALA A 78 -3.41 -7.09 -3.42
C ALA A 78 -2.79 -8.45 -3.77
N VAL A 79 -2.03 -8.55 -4.87
CA VAL A 79 -1.32 -9.78 -5.26
C VAL A 79 -0.20 -10.07 -4.27
N ARG A 80 0.63 -9.08 -3.95
CA ARG A 80 1.78 -9.23 -3.04
C ARG A 80 1.37 -9.67 -1.64
N LEU A 81 0.28 -9.10 -1.12
CA LEU A 81 -0.28 -9.44 0.19
C LEU A 81 -1.30 -10.58 0.15
N ARG A 82 -1.57 -11.15 -1.03
CA ARG A 82 -2.58 -12.20 -1.25
C ARG A 82 -3.97 -11.80 -0.73
N ALA A 83 -4.30 -10.51 -0.83
CA ALA A 83 -5.58 -9.92 -0.44
C ALA A 83 -6.67 -10.26 -1.47
N THR A 84 -7.92 -10.35 -1.00
CA THR A 84 -9.11 -10.49 -1.86
C THR A 84 -9.90 -9.18 -1.88
N THR A 85 -10.97 -9.12 -2.69
CA THR A 85 -11.87 -7.96 -2.81
C THR A 85 -13.12 -8.05 -1.93
N GLU A 86 -13.14 -8.98 -0.97
CA GLU A 86 -14.32 -9.23 -0.15
C GLU A 86 -14.68 -8.05 0.76
N LEU A 87 -13.66 -7.47 1.39
CA LEU A 87 -13.75 -6.22 2.13
C LEU A 87 -13.02 -5.13 1.35
N SER A 88 -13.54 -3.92 1.42
CA SER A 88 -13.09 -2.77 0.63
C SER A 88 -13.18 -1.46 1.41
N GLY A 89 -13.46 -1.51 2.70
CA GLY A 89 -13.62 -0.35 3.58
C GLY A 89 -14.98 0.33 3.45
N ARG A 90 -16.01 -0.36 2.92
CA ARG A 90 -17.35 0.21 2.76
C ARG A 90 -17.91 0.70 4.08
N GLY A 91 -18.50 1.90 4.05
CA GLY A 91 -19.12 2.52 5.22
C GLY A 91 -18.13 3.04 6.28
N VAL A 92 -16.83 3.03 5.99
CA VAL A 92 -15.79 3.54 6.90
C VAL A 92 -15.22 4.83 6.34
N THR A 93 -15.18 5.88 7.17
CA THR A 93 -14.50 7.13 6.84
C THR A 93 -13.09 7.16 7.43
N ILE A 94 -12.10 7.43 6.57
CA ILE A 94 -10.68 7.58 6.92
C ILE A 94 -10.27 9.03 6.71
N ALA A 95 -9.71 9.65 7.76
CA ALA A 95 -9.09 10.96 7.66
C ALA A 95 -7.59 10.82 7.34
N PHE A 96 -7.07 11.67 6.45
CA PHE A 96 -5.65 11.73 6.14
C PHE A 96 -5.08 13.09 6.56
N LEU A 97 -3.99 13.07 7.32
CA LEU A 97 -3.22 14.28 7.66
C LEU A 97 -1.91 14.26 6.88
N ASP A 98 -1.76 15.19 5.94
CA ASP A 98 -0.57 15.28 5.09
C ASP A 98 -0.26 16.73 4.69
N SER A 99 0.82 16.90 3.92
CA SER A 99 1.33 18.17 3.40
C SER A 99 0.41 18.79 2.34
N GLY A 100 -0.46 18.00 1.71
CA GLY A 100 -1.43 18.45 0.71
C GLY A 100 -2.06 17.25 0.00
N PHE A 101 -3.12 17.51 -0.77
CA PHE A 101 -3.85 16.48 -1.50
C PHE A 101 -4.29 17.01 -2.86
N PHE A 102 -4.52 16.09 -3.78
CA PHE A 102 -5.11 16.37 -5.08
C PHE A 102 -6.29 15.42 -5.30
N PRO A 103 -7.44 15.89 -5.80
CA PRO A 103 -8.58 15.05 -6.15
C PRO A 103 -8.25 14.21 -7.40
N HIS A 104 -7.47 13.16 -7.19
CA HIS A 104 -7.03 12.28 -8.27
C HIS A 104 -8.19 11.46 -8.83
N PRO A 105 -8.24 11.13 -10.14
CA PRO A 105 -9.32 10.31 -10.71
C PRO A 105 -9.55 8.98 -9.99
N ASP A 106 -8.51 8.36 -9.42
CA ASP A 106 -8.67 7.14 -8.61
C ASP A 106 -9.44 7.34 -7.30
N LEU A 107 -9.60 8.59 -6.82
CA LEU A 107 -10.39 8.95 -5.64
C LEU A 107 -11.79 9.46 -6.01
N GLU A 108 -11.97 9.91 -7.25
CA GLU A 108 -13.21 10.52 -7.74
C GLU A 108 -14.05 9.61 -8.64
N LYS A 109 -13.43 8.58 -9.24
CA LYS A 109 -14.08 7.66 -10.18
C LYS A 109 -14.04 6.22 -9.68
N PRO A 110 -15.09 5.42 -9.96
CA PRO A 110 -16.33 5.79 -10.63
C PRO A 110 -17.28 6.64 -9.75
N ARG A 111 -17.01 6.72 -8.45
CA ARG A 111 -17.78 7.52 -7.48
C ARG A 111 -16.85 8.44 -6.71
N ALA A 112 -17.28 9.68 -6.47
CA ALA A 112 -16.57 10.60 -5.59
C ALA A 112 -16.65 10.12 -4.13
N ARG A 113 -15.49 9.88 -3.51
CA ARG A 113 -15.37 9.41 -2.12
C ARG A 113 -14.81 10.45 -1.15
N ILE A 114 -14.30 11.58 -1.65
CA ILE A 114 -13.81 12.68 -0.82
C ILE A 114 -15.01 13.45 -0.27
N ARG A 115 -15.26 13.31 1.03
CA ARG A 115 -16.38 13.95 1.75
C ARG A 115 -16.07 15.38 2.14
N HIS A 116 -14.82 15.64 2.53
CA HIS A 116 -14.37 16.95 2.99
C HIS A 116 -12.88 17.14 2.72
N TYR A 117 -12.52 18.38 2.41
CA TYR A 117 -11.13 18.83 2.37
C TYR A 117 -10.99 20.06 3.28
N GLU A 118 -9.99 20.06 4.15
CA GLU A 118 -9.68 21.18 5.04
C GLU A 118 -8.19 21.52 4.95
N GLU A 119 -7.86 22.81 4.92
CA GLU A 119 -6.51 23.29 5.17
C GLU A 119 -6.44 23.90 6.56
N VAL A 120 -5.89 23.13 7.50
CA VAL A 120 -6.06 23.39 8.95
C VAL A 120 -5.31 24.62 9.43
N LEU A 121 -4.17 24.94 8.80
CA LEU A 121 -3.33 26.08 9.16
C LEU A 121 -3.65 27.36 8.37
N ARG A 122 -4.74 27.36 7.59
CA ARG A 122 -5.02 28.43 6.63
C ARG A 122 -5.59 29.65 7.34
N THR A 123 -4.93 30.80 7.17
CA THR A 123 -5.36 32.09 7.74
C THR A 123 -6.14 32.98 6.75
N SER A 124 -6.29 32.55 5.49
CA SER A 124 -6.99 33.30 4.43
C SER A 124 -7.51 32.36 3.34
N PRO A 125 -8.48 32.74 2.47
CA PRO A 125 -8.95 31.88 1.40
C PRO A 125 -7.82 31.50 0.42
N GLY A 126 -7.29 30.29 0.55
CA GLY A 126 -6.39 29.64 -0.40
C GLY A 126 -7.12 29.04 -1.62
N PRO A 127 -6.37 28.64 -2.64
CA PRO A 127 -6.90 28.12 -3.89
C PRO A 127 -7.74 26.84 -3.72
N HIS A 128 -8.60 26.57 -4.69
CA HIS A 128 -9.39 25.33 -4.74
C HIS A 128 -8.48 24.08 -4.65
N PRO A 129 -8.88 23.00 -3.95
CA PRO A 129 -8.08 21.76 -3.82
C PRO A 129 -7.68 21.10 -5.15
N ALA A 130 -8.34 21.48 -6.24
CA ALA A 130 -8.06 20.99 -7.60
C ALA A 130 -6.95 21.77 -8.33
N ARG A 131 -6.40 22.83 -7.72
CA ARG A 131 -5.18 23.47 -8.24
C ARG A 131 -3.98 22.62 -7.85
N VAL A 132 -3.12 22.36 -8.83
CA VAL A 132 -1.91 21.59 -8.63
C VAL A 132 -0.95 22.41 -7.79
N ASP A 133 -0.55 21.84 -6.67
CA ASP A 133 0.46 22.39 -5.78
C ASP A 133 1.46 21.29 -5.47
N VAL A 134 2.76 21.62 -5.42
CA VAL A 134 3.84 20.64 -5.18
C VAL A 134 3.65 19.88 -3.86
N SER A 135 3.01 20.50 -2.86
CA SER A 135 2.68 19.85 -1.59
C SER A 135 1.62 18.77 -1.71
N SER A 136 0.88 18.72 -2.81
CA SER A 136 -0.24 17.80 -3.00
C SER A 136 0.18 16.38 -3.35
N TRP A 137 1.43 16.19 -3.78
CA TRP A 137 1.94 14.91 -4.27
C TRP A 137 1.87 13.82 -3.19
N HIS A 138 2.44 14.06 -2.01
CA HIS A 138 2.61 13.01 -1.00
C HIS A 138 1.26 12.54 -0.43
N GLY A 139 0.40 13.45 0.02
CA GLY A 139 -0.92 13.09 0.56
C GLY A 139 -1.85 12.50 -0.50
N MET A 140 -1.76 12.93 -1.76
CA MET A 140 -2.47 12.28 -2.87
C MET A 140 -2.04 10.82 -2.99
N MET A 141 -0.73 10.55 -3.01
CA MET A 141 -0.22 9.20 -3.16
C MET A 141 -0.61 8.29 -1.99
N THR A 142 -0.44 8.73 -0.74
CA THR A 142 -0.78 7.92 0.44
C THR A 142 -2.27 7.59 0.47
N THR A 143 -3.12 8.56 0.10
CA THR A 143 -4.57 8.36 0.00
C THR A 143 -4.94 7.36 -1.10
N VAL A 144 -4.33 7.46 -2.29
CA VAL A 144 -4.60 6.53 -3.41
C VAL A 144 -4.08 5.12 -3.11
N VAL A 145 -2.91 4.98 -2.46
CA VAL A 145 -2.40 3.67 -2.02
C VAL A 145 -3.37 2.98 -1.04
N CYS A 146 -4.01 3.75 -0.15
CA CYS A 146 -5.02 3.22 0.77
C CYS A 146 -6.33 2.87 0.05
N ALA A 147 -6.91 3.86 -0.64
CA ALA A 147 -8.32 3.91 -0.99
C ALA A 147 -8.58 4.28 -2.45
N GLY A 148 -7.57 4.22 -3.32
CA GLY A 148 -7.73 4.44 -4.77
C GLY A 148 -8.55 3.32 -5.42
N SER A 149 -9.39 3.66 -6.39
CA SER A 149 -10.15 2.69 -7.18
C SER A 149 -9.29 1.98 -8.23
N GLY A 150 -8.09 2.52 -8.51
CA GLY A 150 -7.27 2.11 -9.64
C GLY A 150 -7.89 2.46 -10.99
N HIS A 151 -8.77 3.47 -11.06
CA HIS A 151 -9.48 3.83 -12.29
C HIS A 151 -8.54 4.03 -13.49
N LEU A 152 -7.43 4.76 -13.32
CA LEU A 152 -6.45 4.99 -14.40
C LEU A 152 -5.64 3.74 -14.77
N SER A 153 -5.71 2.68 -13.98
CA SER A 153 -5.08 1.38 -14.24
C SER A 153 -6.10 0.26 -14.46
N ARG A 154 -7.36 0.60 -14.76
CA ARG A 154 -8.46 -0.37 -14.93
C ARG A 154 -8.62 -1.34 -13.74
N GLY A 155 -8.34 -0.85 -12.54
CA GLY A 155 -8.43 -1.59 -11.28
C GLY A 155 -7.15 -2.31 -10.84
N LEU A 156 -6.09 -2.31 -11.65
CA LEU A 156 -4.84 -3.03 -11.38
C LEU A 156 -4.15 -2.53 -10.10
N TYR A 157 -4.02 -1.21 -9.91
CA TYR A 157 -3.41 -0.60 -8.72
C TYR A 157 -4.45 -0.07 -7.72
N ARG A 158 -5.56 -0.80 -7.58
CA ARG A 158 -6.60 -0.52 -6.60
C ARG A 158 -6.08 -0.67 -5.16
N GLY A 159 -6.39 0.30 -4.30
CA GLY A 159 -6.11 0.26 -2.87
C GLY A 159 -7.00 -0.74 -2.14
N LEU A 160 -6.56 -1.22 -0.97
CA LEU A 160 -7.29 -2.25 -0.23
C LEU A 160 -8.60 -1.71 0.40
N ALA A 161 -8.69 -0.40 0.66
CA ALA A 161 -9.90 0.27 1.14
C ALA A 161 -10.55 1.12 0.04
N SER A 162 -10.63 0.58 -1.18
CA SER A 162 -11.11 1.30 -2.37
C SER A 162 -12.55 1.81 -2.32
N GLU A 163 -13.35 1.48 -1.30
CA GLU A 163 -14.71 1.99 -1.11
C GLU A 163 -14.88 2.83 0.17
N ALA A 164 -13.78 3.07 0.91
CA ALA A 164 -13.79 3.95 2.06
C ALA A 164 -14.05 5.41 1.67
N GLU A 165 -14.73 6.13 2.56
CA GLU A 165 -14.96 7.56 2.44
C GLU A 165 -13.76 8.34 3.02
N LEU A 166 -13.48 9.53 2.48
CA LEU A 166 -12.23 10.22 2.74
C LEU A 166 -12.45 11.63 3.27
N VAL A 167 -11.72 11.99 4.32
CA VAL A 167 -11.58 13.36 4.81
C VAL A 167 -10.11 13.75 4.71
N LEU A 168 -9.80 14.83 4.00
CA LEU A 168 -8.43 15.18 3.66
C LEU A 168 -8.03 16.47 4.37
N LEU A 169 -7.06 16.40 5.28
CA LEU A 169 -6.63 17.52 6.12
C LEU A 169 -5.20 17.91 5.77
N LYS A 170 -5.05 19.04 5.07
CA LYS A 170 -3.74 19.64 4.80
C LYS A 170 -3.23 20.30 6.07
N VAL A 171 -2.17 19.72 6.64
CA VAL A 171 -1.58 20.12 7.94
C VAL A 171 -0.17 20.72 7.78
N GLY A 172 0.28 20.95 6.55
CA GLY A 172 1.60 21.51 6.32
C GLY A 172 1.83 21.99 4.89
N THR A 173 3.11 22.09 4.53
CA THR A 173 3.56 22.58 3.23
C THR A 173 4.37 21.52 2.51
N ALA A 174 4.68 21.75 1.22
CA ALA A 174 5.52 20.86 0.43
C ALA A 174 6.90 20.61 1.07
N ARG A 175 7.42 21.62 1.79
CA ARG A 175 8.75 21.57 2.39
C ARG A 175 8.76 20.84 3.72
N ARG A 176 7.70 21.01 4.52
CA ARG A 176 7.66 20.52 5.90
C ARG A 176 6.24 20.52 6.46
N ILE A 177 5.94 19.46 7.20
CA ILE A 177 4.84 19.40 8.17
C ILE A 177 5.47 19.64 9.54
N ARG A 178 5.00 20.67 10.26
CA ARG A 178 5.49 20.99 11.61
C ARG A 178 4.61 20.29 12.67
N PRO A 179 5.11 20.05 13.89
CA PRO A 179 4.33 19.46 14.98
C PRO A 179 2.98 20.18 15.20
N GLN A 180 2.97 21.51 15.15
CA GLN A 180 1.75 22.32 15.33
C GLN A 180 0.68 22.02 14.27
N GLY A 181 1.10 21.66 13.06
CA GLY A 181 0.19 21.24 11.99
C GLY A 181 -0.47 19.91 12.30
N ILE A 182 0.32 18.91 12.73
CA ILE A 182 -0.19 17.61 13.14
C ILE A 182 -1.18 17.78 14.31
N GLU A 183 -0.78 18.54 15.32
CA GLU A 183 -1.60 18.84 16.49
C GLU A 183 -2.93 19.50 16.10
N ALA A 184 -2.89 20.55 15.26
CA ALA A 184 -4.10 21.22 14.79
C ALA A 184 -4.99 20.28 13.98
N GLY A 185 -4.42 19.41 13.15
CA GLY A 185 -5.16 18.41 12.39
C GLY A 185 -5.88 17.41 13.28
N LEU A 186 -5.20 16.87 14.31
CA LEU A 186 -5.80 15.95 15.27
C LEU A 186 -6.90 16.64 16.09
N ARG A 187 -6.72 17.90 16.50
CA ARG A 187 -7.77 18.70 17.15
C ARG A 187 -8.98 18.88 16.23
N TRP A 188 -8.76 19.17 14.94
CA TRP A 188 -9.85 19.28 13.97
C TRP A 188 -10.60 17.96 13.84
N VAL A 189 -9.90 16.82 13.74
CA VAL A 189 -10.54 15.49 13.71
C VAL A 189 -11.37 15.30 14.97
N ARG A 190 -10.82 15.54 16.15
CA ARG A 190 -11.53 15.39 17.42
C ARG A 190 -12.80 16.23 17.49
N ALA A 191 -12.78 17.45 16.94
CA ALA A 191 -13.96 18.31 16.88
C ALA A 191 -15.00 17.87 15.83
N ASN A 192 -14.63 17.07 14.83
CA ASN A 192 -15.47 16.79 13.65
C ASN A 192 -15.68 15.29 13.34
N HIS A 193 -15.07 14.37 14.10
CA HIS A 193 -15.09 12.94 13.76
C HIS A 193 -16.51 12.38 13.78
N ALA A 194 -17.33 12.79 14.75
CA ALA A 194 -18.74 12.40 14.81
C ALA A 194 -19.54 12.91 13.60
N ARG A 195 -19.30 14.16 13.17
CA ARG A 195 -19.99 14.79 12.02
C ARG A 195 -19.70 14.06 10.70
N PHE A 196 -18.46 13.62 10.49
CA PHE A 196 -18.03 12.97 9.25
C PHE A 196 -17.93 11.44 9.37
N GLY A 197 -18.29 10.86 10.52
CA GLY A 197 -18.14 9.43 10.78
C GLY A 197 -16.69 8.93 10.73
N ILE A 198 -15.70 9.78 11.03
CA ILE A 198 -14.28 9.41 10.97
C ILE A 198 -14.00 8.37 12.05
N ARG A 199 -13.47 7.22 11.63
CA ARG A 199 -13.09 6.13 12.55
C ARG A 199 -11.60 5.80 12.52
N ILE A 200 -10.90 6.22 11.47
CA ILE A 200 -9.46 6.03 11.29
C ILE A 200 -8.83 7.36 10.89
N VAL A 201 -7.66 7.65 11.44
CA VAL A 201 -6.80 8.77 11.04
C VAL A 201 -5.46 8.22 10.59
N ASN A 202 -5.12 8.35 9.31
CA ASN A 202 -3.79 8.03 8.80
C ASN A 202 -2.88 9.26 8.91
N VAL A 203 -1.76 9.11 9.62
CA VAL A 203 -0.72 10.14 9.73
C VAL A 203 0.61 9.59 9.19
N SER A 204 0.94 10.03 7.97
CA SER A 204 2.18 9.65 7.28
C SER A 204 3.30 10.69 7.47
N CYS A 205 3.33 11.32 8.65
CA CYS A 205 4.35 12.29 9.06
C CYS A 205 4.60 12.20 10.57
N GLY A 206 5.72 12.78 11.04
CA GLY A 206 6.11 12.79 12.44
C GLY A 206 6.47 14.19 12.93
N ALA A 207 6.53 14.35 14.24
CA ALA A 207 7.02 15.54 14.92
C ALA A 207 8.56 15.69 14.72
N ASP A 208 9.18 16.58 15.49
CA ASP A 208 10.60 16.93 15.30
C ASP A 208 11.53 16.24 16.29
N GLN A 209 11.05 15.91 17.49
CA GLN A 209 11.88 15.43 18.60
C GLN A 209 11.11 14.44 19.47
N PRO A 210 11.81 13.52 20.15
CA PRO A 210 11.18 12.63 21.11
C PRO A 210 10.79 13.40 22.37
N ILE A 211 9.53 13.26 22.76
CA ILE A 211 8.98 13.79 24.01
C ILE A 211 8.22 12.64 24.68
N PRO A 212 8.36 12.45 26.01
CA PRO A 212 7.56 11.48 26.75
C PRO A 212 6.07 11.64 26.41
N TRP A 213 5.38 10.56 26.05
CA TRP A 213 4.03 10.65 25.47
C TRP A 213 3.02 11.35 26.38
N ARG A 214 3.21 11.26 27.71
CA ARG A 214 2.36 11.95 28.71
C ARG A 214 2.53 13.47 28.72
N ARG A 215 3.58 13.99 28.08
CA ARG A 215 3.94 15.41 27.99
C ARG A 215 3.86 15.95 26.57
N ASP A 216 3.70 15.09 25.58
CA ASP A 216 3.59 15.48 24.18
C ASP A 216 2.11 15.76 23.83
N PRO A 217 1.75 17.00 23.44
CA PRO A 217 0.37 17.35 23.12
C PRO A 217 -0.21 16.54 21.94
N ILE A 218 0.63 16.14 20.98
CA ILE A 218 0.20 15.29 19.85
C ILE A 218 -0.16 13.90 20.37
N CYS A 219 0.67 13.31 21.22
CA CYS A 219 0.38 11.98 21.79
C CYS A 219 -0.87 12.03 22.67
N LEU A 220 -1.06 13.07 23.48
CA LEU A 220 -2.26 13.22 24.31
C LEU A 220 -3.54 13.27 23.45
N LEU A 221 -3.51 13.97 22.32
CA LEU A 221 -4.63 13.99 21.35
C LEU A 221 -4.89 12.61 20.74
N VAL A 222 -3.84 11.83 20.44
CA VAL A 222 -4.00 10.45 19.96
C VAL A 222 -4.71 9.59 21.01
N GLU A 223 -4.33 9.70 22.29
CA GLU A 223 -4.97 8.97 23.38
C GLU A 223 -6.44 9.39 23.58
N GLU A 224 -6.75 10.68 23.42
CA GLU A 224 -8.13 11.19 23.48
C GLU A 224 -8.99 10.65 22.32
N LEU A 225 -8.49 10.73 21.09
CA LEU A 225 -9.17 10.18 19.91
C LEU A 225 -9.44 8.68 20.06
N ALA A 226 -8.48 7.92 20.60
CA ALA A 226 -8.67 6.50 20.86
C ALA A 226 -9.81 6.22 21.86
N ARG A 227 -9.94 7.04 22.92
CA ARG A 227 -11.07 6.96 23.88
C ARG A 227 -12.40 7.34 23.23
N GLU A 228 -12.37 8.23 22.24
CA GLU A 228 -13.54 8.68 21.47
C GLU A 228 -13.87 7.76 20.27
N GLY A 229 -13.20 6.60 20.17
CA GLY A 229 -13.51 5.56 19.18
C GLY A 229 -12.83 5.74 17.82
N VAL A 230 -11.82 6.61 17.73
CA VAL A 230 -11.05 6.91 16.51
C VAL A 230 -9.63 6.35 16.62
N LEU A 231 -9.26 5.45 15.72
CA LEU A 231 -7.91 4.87 15.68
C LEU A 231 -6.97 5.78 14.88
N VAL A 232 -5.80 6.12 15.45
CA VAL A 232 -4.73 6.81 14.73
C VAL A 232 -3.69 5.79 14.27
N VAL A 233 -3.44 5.74 12.97
CA VAL A 233 -2.46 4.86 12.31
C VAL A 233 -1.30 5.70 11.80
N CYS A 234 -0.08 5.38 12.24
CA CYS A 234 1.09 6.23 12.05
C CYS A 234 2.21 5.48 11.34
N ALA A 235 2.89 6.16 10.41
CA ALA A 235 4.16 5.68 9.88
C ALA A 235 5.24 5.73 10.97
N ALA A 236 6.05 4.68 11.10
CA ALA A 236 7.12 4.62 12.11
C ALA A 236 8.25 5.65 11.86
N GLY A 237 8.47 6.05 10.60
CA GLY A 237 9.59 6.88 10.16
C GLY A 237 10.65 6.06 9.41
N ASN A 238 11.57 6.75 8.73
CA ASN A 238 12.57 6.14 7.83
C ASN A 238 14.01 6.40 8.30
N ARG A 239 14.24 6.45 9.62
CA ARG A 239 15.56 6.77 10.19
C ARG A 239 16.29 5.56 10.76
N GLY A 240 15.84 4.34 10.45
CA GLY A 240 16.41 3.11 11.02
C GLY A 240 17.89 2.86 10.74
N HIS A 241 18.51 3.63 9.84
CA HIS A 241 19.94 3.63 9.56
C HIS A 241 20.74 4.57 10.48
N GLU A 242 20.09 5.54 11.14
CA GLU A 242 20.72 6.45 12.09
C GLU A 242 20.87 5.77 13.45
N THR A 243 22.02 5.90 14.11
CA THR A 243 22.31 5.21 15.39
C THR A 243 21.46 5.69 16.57
N ARG A 244 20.88 6.90 16.49
CA ARG A 244 20.06 7.53 17.53
C ARG A 244 18.62 7.78 17.09
N HIS A 245 18.14 7.07 16.07
CA HIS A 245 16.75 7.20 15.66
C HIS A 245 15.80 6.82 16.80
N GLN A 246 14.63 7.43 16.80
CA GLN A 246 13.55 7.09 17.72
C GLN A 246 12.22 7.12 16.97
N VAL A 247 11.26 6.35 17.46
CA VAL A 247 9.86 6.52 17.10
C VAL A 247 9.32 7.72 17.90
N ILE A 248 8.79 8.70 17.18
CA ILE A 248 8.35 10.00 17.72
C ILE A 248 6.87 10.22 17.48
N ALA A 249 6.29 11.26 18.09
CA ALA A 249 4.87 11.55 17.94
C ALA A 249 4.47 11.79 16.47
N PRO A 250 3.26 11.38 16.04
CA PRO A 250 2.24 10.68 16.81
C PRO A 250 2.49 9.17 16.98
N ALA A 251 3.48 8.60 16.28
CA ALA A 251 3.77 7.17 16.28
C ALA A 251 4.28 6.62 17.63
N SER A 252 4.78 7.48 18.53
CA SER A 252 5.19 7.08 19.87
C SER A 252 4.01 6.93 20.86
N ALA A 253 2.81 7.37 20.50
CA ALA A 253 1.64 7.27 21.38
C ALA A 253 1.25 5.80 21.64
N PRO A 254 0.96 5.40 22.89
CA PRO A 254 0.55 4.04 23.24
C PRO A 254 -0.64 3.51 22.42
N SER A 255 -1.67 4.33 22.22
CA SER A 255 -2.90 3.95 21.53
C SER A 255 -2.80 4.04 20.00
N ALA A 256 -1.77 4.70 19.44
CA ALA A 256 -1.53 4.67 18.00
C ALA A 256 -1.19 3.26 17.53
N LEU A 257 -1.64 2.90 16.32
CA LEU A 257 -1.09 1.77 15.58
C LEU A 257 0.11 2.26 14.77
N THR A 258 1.32 1.88 15.17
CA THR A 258 2.54 2.30 14.48
C THR A 258 3.00 1.24 13.50
N VAL A 259 3.26 1.67 12.27
CA VAL A 259 3.49 0.80 11.13
C VAL A 259 4.88 1.02 10.58
N GLY A 260 5.74 0.03 10.73
CA GLY A 260 7.04 -0.01 10.08
C GLY A 260 6.95 -0.57 8.67
N GLY A 261 8.09 -0.58 8.00
CA GLY A 261 8.24 -1.00 6.62
C GLY A 261 8.99 -2.30 6.44
N TRP A 262 8.61 -3.07 5.43
CA TRP A 262 9.36 -4.22 4.94
C TRP A 262 9.44 -4.22 3.41
N ASN A 263 10.44 -4.91 2.88
CA ASN A 263 10.71 -5.07 1.46
C ASN A 263 10.52 -6.54 1.05
N ASP A 264 9.44 -6.85 0.34
CA ASP A 264 9.20 -8.18 -0.28
C ASP A 264 10.04 -8.43 -1.54
N GLY A 265 10.74 -7.44 -2.06
CA GLY A 265 11.41 -7.53 -3.35
C GLY A 265 10.43 -7.60 -4.51
N ASN A 266 9.23 -7.00 -4.37
CA ASN A 266 8.16 -7.02 -5.38
C ASN A 266 7.71 -8.44 -5.73
N ARG A 267 7.56 -9.29 -4.71
CA ARG A 267 7.14 -10.70 -4.84
C ARG A 267 6.05 -11.02 -3.82
N PRO A 268 5.14 -11.96 -4.11
CA PRO A 268 4.22 -12.47 -3.12
C PRO A 268 4.93 -13.43 -2.16
N GLY A 269 4.49 -13.43 -0.90
CA GLY A 269 5.05 -14.30 0.13
C GLY A 269 6.26 -13.69 0.86
N MET A 270 6.82 -14.48 1.77
CA MET A 270 7.70 -14.00 2.85
C MET A 270 9.14 -14.50 2.75
N GLY A 271 9.45 -15.40 1.81
CA GLY A 271 10.68 -16.22 1.82
C GLY A 271 12.00 -15.48 1.59
N ARG A 272 11.98 -14.18 1.26
CA ARG A 272 13.19 -13.35 1.01
C ARG A 272 13.04 -11.90 1.43
N ALA A 273 12.11 -11.62 2.35
CA ALA A 273 11.84 -10.27 2.80
C ALA A 273 13.07 -9.66 3.49
N ARG A 274 13.38 -8.41 3.15
CA ARG A 274 14.43 -7.61 3.83
C ARG A 274 13.78 -6.53 4.68
N PRO A 275 14.36 -6.17 5.83
CA PRO A 275 13.86 -5.04 6.59
C PRO A 275 14.03 -3.76 5.77
N TYR A 276 13.02 -2.89 5.79
CA TYR A 276 13.17 -1.52 5.34
C TYR A 276 13.93 -0.73 6.43
N HIS A 277 14.50 0.41 6.08
CA HIS A 277 15.23 1.29 7.02
C HIS A 277 14.27 2.10 7.90
N SER A 278 13.21 1.44 8.38
CA SER A 278 12.20 2.00 9.27
C SER A 278 12.81 2.37 10.60
N SER A 279 12.40 3.49 11.18
CA SER A 279 12.66 3.75 12.60
C SER A 279 11.96 2.68 13.43
N TYR A 280 12.59 2.28 14.52
CA TYR A 280 12.01 1.36 15.49
C TYR A 280 12.33 1.81 16.91
N GLY A 281 11.63 1.22 17.86
CA GLY A 281 11.72 1.53 19.27
C GLY A 281 12.90 0.80 19.95
N PRO A 282 12.99 0.94 21.28
CA PRO A 282 11.99 1.54 22.16
C PRO A 282 11.80 3.05 21.94
N THR A 283 10.60 3.55 22.23
CA THR A 283 10.37 5.01 22.38
C THR A 283 11.15 5.55 23.58
N ILE A 284 11.19 6.87 23.76
CA ILE A 284 11.81 7.51 24.94
C ILE A 284 11.20 7.02 26.27
N ASP A 285 9.96 6.53 26.25
CA ASP A 285 9.25 5.97 27.40
C ASP A 285 9.47 4.45 27.57
N GLY A 286 10.33 3.82 26.75
CA GLY A 286 10.57 2.38 26.80
C GLY A 286 9.52 1.52 26.07
N LEU A 287 8.53 2.13 25.40
CA LEU A 287 7.48 1.38 24.70
C LEU A 287 8.00 0.76 23.39
N ALA A 288 7.66 -0.50 23.15
CA ALA A 288 7.96 -1.20 21.90
C ALA A 288 7.11 -0.65 20.74
N LYS A 289 7.79 -0.24 19.66
CA LYS A 289 7.22 0.27 18.40
C LYS A 289 8.16 -0.15 17.26
N PRO A 290 7.71 -0.37 16.01
CA PRO A 290 6.31 -0.41 15.57
C PRO A 290 5.58 -1.64 16.13
N GLU A 291 4.24 -1.62 16.10
CA GLU A 291 3.47 -2.82 16.43
C GLU A 291 3.41 -3.82 15.27
N ILE A 292 3.38 -3.33 14.03
CA ILE A 292 3.32 -4.18 12.84
C ILE A 292 4.16 -3.57 11.72
N VAL A 293 4.42 -4.37 10.68
CA VAL A 293 5.04 -3.88 9.44
C VAL A 293 4.15 -4.15 8.22
N ALA A 294 4.20 -3.25 7.25
CA ALA A 294 3.52 -3.39 5.96
C ALA A 294 4.46 -3.01 4.79
N PRO A 295 4.14 -3.39 3.53
CA PRO A 295 5.05 -3.17 2.42
C PRO A 295 5.40 -1.68 2.31
N ALA A 296 6.68 -1.36 2.29
CA ALA A 296 7.17 0.02 2.29
C ALA A 296 8.02 0.36 1.07
N ILE A 297 8.09 -0.52 0.07
CA ILE A 297 8.83 -0.29 -1.17
C ILE A 297 8.16 -1.07 -2.29
N TRP A 298 8.41 -0.65 -3.54
CA TRP A 298 7.75 -1.16 -4.73
C TRP A 298 6.25 -0.83 -4.76
N ILE A 299 5.83 0.24 -4.10
CA ILE A 299 4.40 0.58 -4.00
C ILE A 299 4.02 1.40 -5.22
N ALA A 300 3.06 0.93 -6.00
CA ALA A 300 2.50 1.72 -7.10
C ALA A 300 1.70 2.91 -6.53
N ALA A 301 2.03 4.11 -7.00
CA ALA A 301 1.41 5.35 -6.57
C ALA A 301 1.21 6.29 -7.76
N PRO A 302 0.15 7.12 -7.76
CA PRO A 302 -0.17 7.99 -8.88
C PRO A 302 0.87 9.09 -9.05
N ILE A 303 1.17 9.46 -10.29
CA ILE A 303 1.96 10.65 -10.61
C ILE A 303 1.02 11.85 -10.52
N LEU A 304 1.45 12.93 -9.85
CA LEU A 304 0.63 14.14 -9.69
C LEU A 304 0.28 14.71 -11.07
N PRO A 305 -1.01 14.77 -11.45
CA PRO A 305 -1.41 15.22 -12.77
C PRO A 305 -1.00 16.67 -13.05
N ARG A 306 -0.86 17.01 -14.34
CA ARG A 306 -0.50 18.35 -14.81
C ARG A 306 0.82 18.87 -14.23
N THR A 307 1.78 17.97 -14.09
CA THR A 307 3.17 18.27 -13.76
C THR A 307 4.08 17.82 -14.89
N VAL A 308 5.27 18.40 -15.00
CA VAL A 308 6.28 18.00 -15.99
C VAL A 308 6.61 16.50 -15.86
N SER A 309 6.62 15.96 -14.64
CA SER A 309 6.83 14.52 -14.42
C SER A 309 5.70 13.66 -14.98
N HIS A 310 4.45 14.10 -14.89
CA HIS A 310 3.30 13.41 -15.48
C HIS A 310 3.32 13.50 -17.02
N GLU A 311 3.62 14.68 -17.56
CA GLU A 311 3.74 14.87 -19.01
C GLU A 311 4.86 14.01 -19.60
N LEU A 312 6.02 13.96 -18.93
CA LEU A 312 7.11 13.07 -19.32
C LEU A 312 6.70 11.61 -19.25
N ALA A 313 5.98 11.18 -18.21
CA ALA A 313 5.55 9.80 -18.07
C ALA A 313 4.58 9.38 -19.20
N LEU A 314 3.60 10.23 -19.51
CA LEU A 314 2.68 10.02 -20.64
C LEU A 314 3.44 9.94 -21.96
N PHE A 315 4.38 10.86 -22.18
CA PHE A 315 5.17 10.90 -23.40
C PHE A 315 6.07 9.68 -23.56
N LEU A 316 6.73 9.23 -22.48
CA LEU A 316 7.54 8.01 -22.49
C LEU A 316 6.69 6.76 -22.75
N GLU A 317 5.48 6.69 -22.21
CA GLU A 317 4.54 5.59 -22.49
C GLU A 317 4.08 5.60 -23.95
N GLU A 318 3.79 6.77 -24.53
CA GLU A 318 3.46 6.92 -25.94
C GLU A 318 4.62 6.47 -26.84
N LEU A 319 5.83 6.99 -26.60
CA LEU A 319 7.02 6.57 -27.34
C LEU A 319 7.27 5.07 -27.19
N ASP A 320 7.10 4.53 -25.98
CA ASP A 320 7.28 3.10 -25.78
C ASP A 320 6.24 2.27 -26.54
N ARG A 321 5.07 2.81 -26.93
CA ARG A 321 4.07 2.11 -27.76
C ARG A 321 4.24 2.28 -29.27
N LEU A 322 4.97 3.29 -29.75
CA LEU A 322 5.19 3.50 -31.19
C LEU A 322 5.97 2.36 -31.84
N PRO A 323 5.79 2.08 -33.14
CA PRO A 323 6.71 1.22 -33.89
C PRO A 323 8.05 1.94 -34.13
N ASP A 324 9.11 1.19 -34.37
CA ASP A 324 10.49 1.69 -34.39
C ASP A 324 10.73 2.77 -35.46
N GLU A 325 10.08 2.66 -36.62
CA GLU A 325 10.15 3.64 -37.70
C GLU A 325 9.54 5.01 -37.34
N LYS A 326 8.65 5.06 -36.34
CA LYS A 326 8.00 6.30 -35.88
C LYS A 326 8.70 6.93 -34.67
N LEU A 327 9.62 6.24 -34.01
CA LEU A 327 10.27 6.72 -32.78
C LEU A 327 11.02 8.04 -32.98
N ALA A 328 12.04 8.03 -33.84
CA ALA A 328 12.91 9.19 -34.03
C ALA A 328 12.16 10.41 -34.62
N PRO A 329 11.26 10.25 -35.63
CA PRO A 329 10.44 11.37 -36.10
C PRO A 329 9.56 11.98 -35.01
N THR A 330 8.89 11.15 -34.20
CA THR A 330 8.00 11.64 -33.14
C THR A 330 8.78 12.33 -32.03
N LEU A 331 9.91 11.76 -31.62
CA LEU A 331 10.78 12.34 -30.60
C LEU A 331 11.29 13.74 -31.01
N ARG A 332 11.80 13.89 -32.23
CA ARG A 332 12.26 15.18 -32.77
C ARG A 332 11.14 16.20 -32.92
N ALA A 333 9.95 15.76 -33.31
CA ALA A 333 8.79 16.64 -33.47
C ALA A 333 8.30 17.19 -32.12
N ALA A 334 8.31 16.35 -31.08
CA ALA A 334 7.85 16.72 -29.75
C ALA A 334 8.76 17.76 -29.05
N ARG A 335 10.07 17.73 -29.32
CA ARG A 335 11.08 18.61 -28.67
C ARG A 335 10.94 18.67 -27.15
N PHE A 336 10.64 17.52 -26.53
CA PHE A 336 10.42 17.45 -25.09
C PHE A 336 11.73 17.80 -24.36
N PRO A 337 11.75 18.72 -23.37
CA PRO A 337 12.97 19.21 -22.72
C PRO A 337 13.53 18.19 -21.71
N GLU A 338 13.94 17.03 -22.20
CA GLU A 338 14.58 15.97 -21.41
C GLU A 338 15.97 15.68 -22.02
N PRO A 339 17.07 15.91 -21.28
CA PRO A 339 18.43 15.81 -21.83
C PRO A 339 18.81 14.44 -22.40
N THR A 340 18.40 13.35 -21.74
CA THR A 340 18.67 11.98 -22.19
C THR A 340 17.94 11.68 -23.49
N LEU A 341 16.70 12.12 -23.66
CA LEU A 341 15.95 11.98 -24.91
C LEU A 341 16.53 12.85 -26.03
N THR A 342 16.90 14.09 -25.70
CA THR A 342 17.53 15.02 -26.66
C THR A 342 18.83 14.45 -27.20
N ALA A 343 19.64 13.81 -26.35
CA ALA A 343 20.91 13.21 -26.73
C ALA A 343 20.79 12.03 -27.73
N VAL A 344 19.61 11.40 -27.82
CA VAL A 344 19.39 10.20 -28.65
C VAL A 344 18.39 10.42 -29.80
N GLU A 345 17.93 11.65 -30.04
CA GLU A 345 16.86 11.94 -31.03
C GLU A 345 17.22 11.62 -32.49
N SER A 346 18.52 11.47 -32.78
CA SER A 346 19.06 11.07 -34.08
C SER A 346 19.69 9.67 -34.07
N ALA A 347 19.58 8.94 -32.95
CA ALA A 347 20.14 7.61 -32.80
C ALA A 347 19.25 6.53 -33.44
N SER A 348 19.75 5.29 -33.48
CA SER A 348 18.96 4.13 -33.95
C SER A 348 17.77 3.85 -33.01
N PRO A 349 16.69 3.21 -33.50
CA PRO A 349 15.54 2.85 -32.66
C PRO A 349 15.91 2.08 -31.40
N ALA A 350 16.88 1.16 -31.49
CA ALA A 350 17.37 0.39 -30.34
C ALA A 350 17.98 1.28 -29.25
N VAL A 351 18.74 2.32 -29.62
CA VAL A 351 19.33 3.26 -28.67
C VAL A 351 18.24 4.14 -28.02
N ILE A 352 17.27 4.60 -28.81
CA ILE A 352 16.13 5.37 -28.30
C ILE A 352 15.32 4.53 -27.29
N ARG A 353 15.03 3.27 -27.61
CA ARG A 353 14.37 2.32 -26.70
C ARG A 353 15.15 2.13 -25.39
N ALA A 354 16.47 1.97 -25.48
CA ALA A 354 17.32 1.82 -24.31
C ALA A 354 17.29 3.07 -23.41
N ALA A 355 17.31 4.27 -24.02
CA ALA A 355 17.20 5.54 -23.32
C ALA A 355 15.84 5.69 -22.61
N ILE A 356 14.73 5.38 -23.31
CA ILE A 356 13.37 5.37 -22.74
C ILE A 356 13.33 4.41 -21.53
N ALA A 357 13.79 3.18 -21.69
CA ALA A 357 13.80 2.20 -20.61
C ALA A 357 14.69 2.63 -19.43
N SER A 358 15.80 3.32 -19.71
CA SER A 358 16.67 3.88 -18.67
C SER A 358 15.96 4.99 -17.88
N LEU A 359 15.34 5.94 -18.57
CA LEU A 359 14.58 7.02 -17.95
C LEU A 359 13.41 6.51 -17.13
N GLN A 360 12.65 5.54 -17.66
CA GLN A 360 11.57 4.90 -16.92
C GLN A 360 12.07 4.29 -15.61
N ARG A 361 13.20 3.57 -15.62
CA ARG A 361 13.81 3.01 -14.39
C ARG A 361 14.30 4.09 -13.44
N GLU A 362 15.02 5.09 -13.94
CA GLU A 362 15.57 6.18 -13.12
C GLU A 362 14.47 7.00 -12.44
N ARG A 363 13.39 7.27 -13.16
CA ARG A 363 12.21 8.00 -12.68
C ARG A 363 11.19 7.09 -11.98
N LYS A 364 11.52 5.81 -11.78
CA LYS A 364 10.65 4.81 -11.12
C LYS A 364 9.26 4.68 -11.78
N LEU A 365 9.14 4.94 -13.07
CA LEU A 365 7.86 4.93 -13.79
C LEU A 365 7.37 3.50 -14.00
N ILE A 366 6.08 3.31 -13.75
CA ILE A 366 5.34 2.09 -14.05
C ILE A 366 4.63 2.23 -15.40
N GLY A 367 4.07 3.40 -15.65
CA GLY A 367 3.38 3.79 -16.89
C GLY A 367 3.11 5.29 -16.85
N GLY A 368 2.24 5.80 -17.75
CA GLY A 368 1.98 7.24 -17.85
C GLY A 368 1.35 7.87 -16.61
N HIS A 369 0.65 7.07 -15.80
CA HIS A 369 -0.10 7.55 -14.63
C HIS A 369 0.47 7.10 -13.28
N TYR A 370 1.36 6.11 -13.24
CA TYR A 370 1.85 5.54 -11.99
C TYR A 370 3.37 5.45 -11.98
N GLN A 371 3.93 5.62 -10.79
CA GLN A 371 5.33 5.38 -10.46
C GLN A 371 5.40 4.49 -9.23
N HIS A 372 6.57 3.93 -8.94
CA HIS A 372 6.78 3.21 -7.70
C HIS A 372 7.50 4.05 -6.66
N VAL A 373 7.03 3.94 -5.42
CA VAL A 373 7.52 4.72 -4.28
C VAL A 373 7.91 3.79 -3.14
N ASP A 374 8.58 4.38 -2.15
CA ASP A 374 9.04 3.73 -0.95
C ASP A 374 8.98 4.66 0.27
N GLY A 375 8.86 4.09 1.46
CA GLY A 375 8.71 4.79 2.73
C GLY A 375 7.66 4.16 3.64
N THR A 376 7.87 4.27 4.96
CA THR A 376 6.85 3.91 5.96
C THR A 376 5.57 4.75 5.82
N SER A 377 5.66 5.93 5.20
CA SER A 377 4.51 6.75 4.79
C SER A 377 3.53 6.01 3.85
N PHE A 378 3.97 4.95 3.17
CA PHE A 378 3.12 4.06 2.37
C PHE A 378 2.72 2.77 3.09
N ALA A 379 3.47 2.36 4.12
CA ALA A 379 3.09 1.23 4.96
C ALA A 379 1.85 1.56 5.84
N ALA A 380 1.82 2.77 6.42
CA ALA A 380 0.70 3.25 7.23
C ALA A 380 -0.67 3.24 6.50
N PRO A 381 -0.81 3.75 5.26
CA PRO A 381 -2.08 3.69 4.53
C PRO A 381 -2.53 2.26 4.20
N ILE A 382 -1.59 1.32 4.00
CA ILE A 382 -1.90 -0.10 3.79
C ILE A 382 -2.52 -0.69 5.06
N ALA A 383 -1.92 -0.42 6.23
CA ALA A 383 -2.50 -0.85 7.50
C ALA A 383 -3.84 -0.15 7.78
N SER A 384 -3.98 1.14 7.47
CA SER A 384 -5.23 1.88 7.59
C SER A 384 -6.36 1.24 6.78
N ALA A 385 -6.05 0.74 5.59
CA ALA A 385 -7.03 0.02 4.78
C ALA A 385 -7.48 -1.30 5.44
N LEU A 386 -6.58 -2.03 6.07
CA LEU A 386 -6.91 -3.24 6.82
C LEU A 386 -7.66 -2.94 8.13
N CYS A 387 -7.38 -1.80 8.78
CA CYS A 387 -8.22 -1.31 9.88
C CYS A 387 -9.66 -1.05 9.40
N ALA A 388 -9.82 -0.49 8.19
CA ALA A 388 -11.14 -0.24 7.61
C ALA A 388 -11.88 -1.55 7.31
N TRP A 389 -11.17 -2.62 6.93
CA TRP A 389 -11.78 -3.95 6.81
C TRP A 389 -12.34 -4.46 8.14
N VAL A 390 -11.61 -4.28 9.23
CA VAL A 390 -12.12 -4.65 10.56
C VAL A 390 -13.39 -3.87 10.89
N LEU A 391 -13.42 -2.57 10.63
CA LEU A 391 -14.58 -1.72 10.92
C LEU A 391 -15.76 -1.97 9.97
N GLU A 392 -15.52 -2.34 8.72
CA GLU A 392 -16.56 -2.79 7.80
C GLU A 392 -17.22 -4.07 8.32
N ALA A 393 -16.41 -5.02 8.81
CA ALA A 393 -16.91 -6.28 9.34
C ALA A 393 -17.48 -6.18 10.76
N ARG A 394 -16.95 -5.27 11.59
CA ARG A 394 -17.30 -5.04 13.00
C ARG A 394 -17.42 -3.53 13.28
N PRO A 395 -18.54 -2.88 12.90
CA PRO A 395 -18.68 -1.43 13.02
C PRO A 395 -18.52 -0.89 14.46
N SER A 396 -18.86 -1.68 15.47
CA SER A 396 -18.76 -1.32 16.89
C SER A 396 -17.37 -1.53 17.51
N ALA A 397 -16.41 -2.11 16.77
CA ALA A 397 -15.08 -2.39 17.32
C ALA A 397 -14.38 -1.09 17.75
N SER A 398 -13.81 -1.11 18.96
CA SER A 398 -12.98 -0.04 19.51
C SER A 398 -11.63 0.03 18.81
N PRO A 399 -10.92 1.18 18.86
CA PRO A 399 -9.56 1.30 18.34
C PRO A 399 -8.59 0.24 18.88
N ARG A 400 -8.75 -0.12 20.16
CA ARG A 400 -7.97 -1.18 20.80
C ARG A 400 -8.23 -2.55 20.16
N GLU A 401 -9.48 -2.94 19.99
CA GLU A 401 -9.84 -4.22 19.36
C GLU A 401 -9.36 -4.30 17.91
N VAL A 402 -9.45 -3.20 17.15
CA VAL A 402 -8.92 -3.14 15.78
C VAL A 402 -7.40 -3.36 15.77
N LYS A 403 -6.69 -2.64 16.65
CA LYS A 403 -5.23 -2.76 16.79
C LYS A 403 -4.81 -4.17 17.21
N GLU A 404 -5.41 -4.72 18.26
CA GLU A 404 -5.13 -6.06 18.78
C GLU A 404 -5.39 -7.14 17.72
N LEU A 405 -6.48 -7.04 16.96
CA LEU A 405 -6.81 -7.99 15.91
C LEU A 405 -5.79 -7.97 14.76
N LEU A 406 -5.35 -6.79 14.33
CA LEU A 406 -4.31 -6.66 13.30
C LEU A 406 -2.98 -7.25 13.78
N CYS A 407 -2.57 -6.96 15.02
CA CYS A 407 -1.36 -7.52 15.63
C CYS A 407 -1.44 -9.04 15.74
N ALA A 408 -2.56 -9.59 16.21
CA ALA A 408 -2.76 -11.04 16.36
C ALA A 408 -2.76 -11.77 15.00
N CYS A 409 -3.17 -11.09 13.93
CA CYS A 409 -3.16 -11.65 12.58
C CYS A 409 -1.81 -11.52 11.88
N ALA A 410 -0.88 -10.71 12.40
CA ALA A 410 0.42 -10.49 11.79
C ALA A 410 1.26 -11.78 11.74
N GLN A 411 2.19 -11.85 10.79
CA GLN A 411 3.13 -12.96 10.67
C GLN A 411 4.54 -12.48 10.99
N PRO A 412 5.17 -13.00 12.06
CA PRO A 412 6.57 -12.75 12.36
C PRO A 412 7.47 -13.13 11.17
N LEU A 413 8.45 -12.28 10.91
CA LEU A 413 9.55 -12.48 9.98
C LEU A 413 10.70 -13.18 10.70
N GLU A 414 11.13 -14.31 10.16
CA GLU A 414 12.33 -15.00 10.64
C GLU A 414 13.57 -14.14 10.38
N GLY A 415 14.52 -14.14 11.34
CA GLY A 415 15.78 -13.41 11.21
C GLY A 415 15.69 -11.89 11.39
N LEU A 416 14.52 -11.35 11.75
CA LEU A 416 14.36 -9.93 12.09
C LEU A 416 14.05 -9.77 13.59
N ALA A 417 14.76 -8.86 14.25
CA ALA A 417 14.57 -8.62 15.68
C ALA A 417 13.14 -8.11 15.97
N PRO A 418 12.46 -8.60 17.03
CA PRO A 418 11.09 -8.20 17.36
C PRO A 418 10.88 -6.69 17.44
N GLU A 419 11.88 -5.95 17.90
CA GLU A 419 11.85 -4.49 18.03
C GLU A 419 11.64 -3.81 16.67
N ARG A 420 12.14 -4.41 15.59
CA ARG A 420 12.06 -3.86 14.22
C ARG A 420 10.76 -4.20 13.49
N GLN A 421 10.06 -5.24 13.93
CA GLN A 421 8.89 -5.77 13.23
C GLN A 421 7.60 -5.78 14.06
N GLY A 422 7.71 -5.60 15.38
CA GLY A 422 6.61 -5.81 16.31
C GLY A 422 6.09 -7.24 16.22
N PHE A 423 4.77 -7.37 16.03
CA PHE A 423 4.07 -8.64 15.83
C PHE A 423 4.27 -9.22 14.41
N GLY A 424 4.90 -8.47 13.50
CA GLY A 424 5.28 -8.93 12.17
C GLY A 424 4.50 -8.28 11.03
N VAL A 425 4.51 -8.92 9.86
CA VAL A 425 3.93 -8.41 8.62
C VAL A 425 2.41 -8.60 8.61
N VAL A 426 1.69 -7.59 8.15
CA VAL A 426 0.23 -7.67 7.93
C VAL A 426 -0.17 -8.83 7.01
N GLN A 427 -1.22 -9.57 7.38
CA GLN A 427 -1.71 -10.73 6.63
C GLN A 427 -3.21 -10.61 6.35
N PRO A 428 -3.62 -10.01 5.20
CA PRO A 428 -5.03 -9.81 4.87
C PRO A 428 -5.87 -11.09 4.93
N ARG A 429 -5.31 -12.24 4.52
CA ARG A 429 -6.00 -13.54 4.57
C ARG A 429 -6.23 -14.07 5.99
N ARG A 430 -5.29 -13.83 6.91
CA ARG A 430 -5.46 -14.19 8.32
C ARG A 430 -6.51 -13.29 8.96
N LEU A 431 -6.49 -12.00 8.63
CA LEU A 431 -7.47 -11.03 9.07
C LEU A 431 -8.89 -11.39 8.62
N LEU A 432 -9.09 -11.75 7.34
CA LEU A 432 -10.40 -12.16 6.82
C LEU A 432 -10.94 -13.41 7.55
N ARG A 433 -10.10 -14.40 7.85
CA ARG A 433 -10.50 -15.56 8.66
C ARG A 433 -10.92 -15.15 10.07
N ALA A 434 -10.13 -14.32 10.72
CA ALA A 434 -10.44 -13.84 12.08
C ALA A 434 -11.73 -13.00 12.12
N LEU A 435 -12.13 -12.40 10.99
CA LEU A 435 -13.39 -11.70 10.81
C LEU A 435 -14.56 -12.60 10.37
N GLY A 436 -14.34 -13.90 10.20
CA GLY A 436 -15.38 -14.84 9.73
C GLY A 436 -15.78 -14.63 8.26
N ARG A 437 -14.93 -13.97 7.47
CA ARG A 437 -15.14 -13.67 6.05
C ARG A 437 -14.49 -14.71 5.13
N LEU A 438 -13.57 -15.51 5.66
CA LEU A 438 -12.97 -16.61 4.92
C LEU A 438 -13.10 -17.89 5.74
N GLU A 439 -13.58 -18.97 5.12
CA GLU A 439 -13.72 -20.26 5.80
C GLU A 439 -12.39 -20.75 6.39
N GLU A 440 -12.48 -21.41 7.55
CA GLU A 440 -11.37 -22.16 8.11
C GLU A 440 -10.97 -23.28 7.17
N GLU A 441 -9.68 -23.55 7.11
CA GLU A 441 -9.26 -24.83 6.57
C GLU A 441 -9.65 -25.90 7.56
N ARG A 442 -10.74 -26.62 7.26
CA ARG A 442 -11.06 -27.85 7.98
C ARG A 442 -9.77 -28.67 8.07
N PRO A 443 -9.26 -28.97 9.27
CA PRO A 443 -8.18 -29.93 9.38
C PRO A 443 -8.69 -31.21 8.73
N ALA A 444 -7.88 -31.70 7.80
CA ALA A 444 -7.89 -33.07 7.36
C ALA A 444 -8.36 -34.01 8.50
N PRO A 445 -9.51 -34.73 8.40
CA PRO A 445 -9.84 -35.76 9.38
C PRO A 445 -8.63 -36.68 9.53
N PRO A 446 -8.28 -37.10 10.76
CA PRO A 446 -7.20 -38.05 10.97
C PRO A 446 -7.52 -39.27 10.12
N THR A 447 -6.64 -39.59 9.19
CA THR A 447 -6.72 -40.81 8.39
C THR A 447 -6.70 -41.95 9.39
N GLY A 448 -7.85 -42.61 9.56
CA GLY A 448 -8.04 -43.68 10.52
C GLY A 448 -7.00 -44.76 10.29
N VAL A 449 -6.36 -45.18 11.38
CA VAL A 449 -5.64 -46.45 11.44
C VAL A 449 -6.70 -47.53 11.18
N SER A 450 -6.77 -48.06 9.96
CA SER A 450 -7.46 -49.32 9.72
C SER A 450 -6.58 -50.43 10.28
N ALA A 451 -7.01 -50.99 11.40
CA ALA A 451 -6.56 -52.29 11.85
C ALA A 451 -6.87 -53.34 10.76
N SER A 452 -5.83 -54.01 10.29
CA SER A 452 -5.87 -55.36 9.73
C SER A 452 -4.48 -55.96 9.86
#